data_AF-A0AAE1BJD5-F1
#
_entry.id   AF-A0AAE1BJD5-F1
#
_cell.length_a   1.000
_cell.length_b   1.000
_cell.length_c   1.000
_cell.angle_alpha   90.00
_cell.angle_beta   90.00
_cell.angle_gamma   90.00
#
_symmetry.space_group_name_H-M   'P 1'
#
loop_
_entity.id
_entity.type
_entity.pdbx_description
1 polymer ?
#
loop_
_entity_poly.entity_id
_entity_poly.type
_entity_poly.pdbx_seq_one_letter_code
_entity_poly.pdbx_strand_id
1 'polypeptide(L)'
;RKVPQYQTAETLKEGLNCLPVVNDNDNTLFRTVVGRVVEVEQALGIDLVEFEEEVEKRVVAPLSTLIKEDIPSVTKQKKQLKQVGLDLDAAKTRLRSAPHTATHTHTHNTHAPTHTHAHEEMEDAVLRLEQARDIYAYDIFTLLSKERQVAQHLITFLELQRCHLLSALGRLETVLPDVHGIVDGSTLGPVFGAPLSEHLKRSRQDIATVLRVCVCRLLQAGLYEEGLLRVAGSAGKVRRLKAAFDAGLVTLAALSAAEDQYDVHVVAGTLKCYLRELPEPLCTHVLHQQWLEAARIHDHQKKLQNIWTVLQQLPAHHHNNLRYLIKFLSELSARSHSNKMTPSNIAIVVAPNLIWGPDQGDPTADPDMTTLGRNMTLTADYRALVECMVQYSDYFFKEAVDFGVPCAPPPPPPPSSSAPSDVNGPPPGPPPPPSSSHTHSHREEERNKHPDHPKAALLSTYDTAATTAATTAATTAATTAAGGKPTPTAATTAAAPPAKAATTLPPQSRGGGRAGGEKLPPVGFEQVQNTGNLPTTSEELPPGPTNRGFPGPVGFAAAPSQAPEKDGAPGHTHGTGGGQGTPPKWSK
;
A
#
# COMPACT_ATOMS: atom_id res chain seq x y z
N ARG A 1 16.30 22.79 -0.75
CA ARG A 1 15.01 22.70 -0.04
C ARG A 1 14.74 21.23 0.29
N LYS A 2 13.99 20.87 1.34
CA LYS A 2 13.52 19.48 1.47
C LYS A 2 12.31 19.27 0.56
N VAL A 3 12.41 18.35 -0.38
CA VAL A 3 11.35 17.96 -1.32
C VAL A 3 10.80 16.61 -0.86
N PRO A 4 9.50 16.48 -0.54
CA PRO A 4 8.93 15.24 -0.01
C PRO A 4 9.17 14.01 -0.90
N GLN A 5 9.11 14.20 -2.21
CA GLN A 5 9.28 13.14 -3.20
C GLN A 5 10.69 12.54 -3.17
N TYR A 6 11.74 13.39 -3.10
CA TYR A 6 13.11 12.91 -2.91
C TYR A 6 13.29 12.19 -1.59
N GLN A 7 12.70 12.66 -0.49
CA GLN A 7 12.77 11.96 0.80
C GLN A 7 12.06 10.60 0.75
N THR A 8 10.96 10.48 0.00
CA THR A 8 10.25 9.21 -0.23
C THR A 8 11.13 8.25 -1.04
N ALA A 9 11.70 8.71 -2.15
CA ALA A 9 12.62 7.92 -2.98
C ALA A 9 13.90 7.49 -2.23
N GLU A 10 14.45 8.35 -1.38
CA GLU A 10 15.62 8.06 -0.53
C GLU A 10 15.29 6.99 0.51
N THR A 11 14.19 7.15 1.26
CA THR A 11 13.70 6.15 2.23
C THR A 11 13.47 4.78 1.58
N LEU A 12 12.91 4.75 0.36
CA LEU A 12 12.69 3.53 -0.41
C LEU A 12 14.00 2.88 -0.87
N LYS A 13 15.00 3.66 -1.31
CA LYS A 13 16.34 3.16 -1.64
C LYS A 13 17.06 2.58 -0.43
N GLU A 14 17.01 3.26 0.72
CA GLU A 14 17.56 2.73 1.98
C GLU A 14 16.88 1.41 2.37
N GLY A 15 15.55 1.33 2.27
CA GLY A 15 14.79 0.11 2.49
C GLY A 15 15.23 -1.05 1.58
N LEU A 16 15.52 -0.79 0.30
CA LEU A 16 16.06 -1.79 -0.61
C LEU A 16 17.50 -2.22 -0.23
N ASN A 17 18.33 -1.33 0.28
CA ASN A 17 19.68 -1.67 0.72
C ASN A 17 19.70 -2.52 2.00
N CYS A 18 18.64 -2.43 2.83
CA CYS A 18 18.47 -3.26 4.02
C CYS A 18 17.90 -4.67 3.74
N LEU A 19 17.41 -4.96 2.52
CA LEU A 19 16.89 -6.28 2.19
C LEU A 19 18.04 -7.27 1.89
N PRO A 20 18.00 -8.50 2.47
CA PRO A 20 18.96 -9.54 2.13
C PRO A 20 18.83 -9.93 0.66
N VAL A 21 19.96 -10.19 0.00
CA VAL A 21 19.98 -10.77 -1.35
C VAL A 21 19.58 -12.25 -1.23
N VAL A 22 18.42 -12.61 -1.76
CA VAL A 22 17.84 -13.97 -1.63
C VAL A 22 18.29 -14.90 -2.76
N ASN A 23 18.58 -14.36 -3.94
CA ASN A 23 19.03 -15.08 -5.14
C ASN A 23 20.14 -14.29 -5.84
N ASP A 24 21.02 -14.97 -6.58
CA ASP A 24 22.10 -14.32 -7.36
C ASP A 24 21.57 -13.31 -8.41
N ASN A 25 20.36 -13.53 -8.91
CA ASN A 25 19.60 -12.55 -9.68
C ASN A 25 18.73 -11.71 -8.74
N ASP A 26 19.20 -10.53 -8.36
CA ASP A 26 18.56 -9.63 -7.37
C ASP A 26 17.29 -8.92 -7.91
N ASN A 27 16.59 -9.51 -8.88
CA ASN A 27 15.34 -9.01 -9.45
C ASN A 27 14.12 -9.63 -8.74
N THR A 28 13.94 -9.32 -7.45
CA THR A 28 12.69 -9.65 -6.74
C THR A 28 11.58 -8.69 -7.15
N LEU A 29 10.31 -9.16 -7.15
CA LEU A 29 9.14 -8.32 -7.45
C LEU A 29 9.16 -7.00 -6.66
N PHE A 30 9.50 -7.07 -5.37
CA PHE A 30 9.58 -5.91 -4.50
C PHE A 30 10.69 -4.94 -4.94
N ARG A 31 11.90 -5.42 -5.27
CA ARG A 31 12.98 -4.57 -5.80
C ARG A 31 12.57 -3.90 -7.12
N THR A 32 11.93 -4.63 -8.04
CA THR A 32 11.48 -4.07 -9.33
C THR A 32 10.40 -3.01 -9.14
N VAL A 33 9.35 -3.30 -8.35
CA VAL A 33 8.24 -2.35 -8.09
C VAL A 33 8.74 -1.11 -7.34
N VAL A 34 9.54 -1.28 -6.28
CA VAL A 34 10.10 -0.13 -5.54
C VAL A 34 11.07 0.66 -6.42
N GLY A 35 11.84 0.01 -7.31
CA GLY A 35 12.66 0.68 -8.32
C GLY A 35 11.83 1.64 -9.19
N ARG A 36 10.67 1.20 -9.70
CA ARG A 36 9.75 2.05 -10.47
C ARG A 36 9.16 3.21 -9.67
N VAL A 37 8.74 2.95 -8.43
CA VAL A 37 8.23 4.01 -7.53
C VAL A 37 9.32 5.04 -7.24
N VAL A 38 10.56 4.60 -7.01
CA VAL A 38 11.73 5.45 -6.82
C VAL A 38 12.04 6.29 -8.07
N GLU A 39 12.00 5.68 -9.27
CA GLU A 39 12.21 6.39 -10.55
C GLU A 39 11.20 7.53 -10.73
N VAL A 40 9.90 7.28 -10.48
CA VAL A 40 8.86 8.30 -10.66
C VAL A 40 8.86 9.36 -9.56
N GLU A 41 9.10 9.00 -8.29
CA GLU A 41 9.25 9.97 -7.20
C GLU A 41 10.45 10.90 -7.43
N GLN A 42 11.59 10.39 -7.92
CA GLN A 42 12.70 11.26 -8.31
C GLN A 42 12.34 12.20 -9.46
N ALA A 43 11.61 11.74 -10.47
CA ALA A 43 11.16 12.60 -11.57
C ALA A 43 10.15 13.68 -11.12
N LEU A 44 9.21 13.33 -10.24
CA LEU A 44 8.27 14.28 -9.63
C LEU A 44 8.97 15.31 -8.74
N GLY A 45 10.07 14.91 -8.07
CA GLY A 45 10.92 15.82 -7.32
C GLY A 45 11.66 16.84 -8.21
N ILE A 46 12.00 16.49 -9.45
CA ILE A 46 12.58 17.43 -10.44
C ILE A 46 11.50 18.41 -10.90
N ASP A 47 10.35 17.92 -11.35
CA ASP A 47 9.22 18.74 -11.82
C ASP A 47 8.74 19.77 -10.78
N LEU A 48 8.86 19.46 -9.48
CA LEU A 48 8.52 20.40 -8.41
C LEU A 48 9.58 21.49 -8.24
N VAL A 49 10.88 21.16 -8.32
CA VAL A 49 11.96 22.15 -8.19
C VAL A 49 11.97 23.12 -9.36
N GLU A 50 11.79 22.62 -10.59
CA GLU A 50 11.69 23.47 -11.79
C GLU A 50 10.47 24.40 -11.73
N PHE A 51 9.33 23.90 -11.24
CA PHE A 51 8.14 24.72 -10.99
C PHE A 51 8.38 25.80 -9.93
N GLU A 52 8.98 25.46 -8.80
CA GLU A 52 9.31 26.43 -7.74
C GLU A 52 10.27 27.52 -8.23
N GLU A 53 11.28 27.18 -9.04
CA GLU A 53 12.23 28.15 -9.61
C GLU A 53 11.54 29.13 -10.58
N GLU A 54 10.75 28.63 -11.54
CA GLU A 54 10.06 29.49 -12.51
C GLU A 54 8.98 30.36 -11.83
N VAL A 55 8.31 29.88 -10.78
CA VAL A 55 7.38 30.71 -9.98
C VAL A 55 8.12 31.81 -9.22
N GLU A 56 9.22 31.51 -8.54
CA GLU A 56 10.01 32.53 -7.83
C GLU A 56 10.47 33.63 -8.80
N LYS A 57 11.05 33.21 -9.92
CA LYS A 57 11.63 34.06 -10.97
C LYS A 57 10.61 34.90 -11.74
N ARG A 58 9.45 34.35 -12.08
CA ARG A 58 8.45 35.01 -12.97
C ARG A 58 7.26 35.59 -12.26
N VAL A 59 7.05 35.30 -10.98
CA VAL A 59 5.89 35.74 -10.20
C VAL A 59 6.33 36.40 -8.89
N VAL A 60 7.09 35.69 -8.04
CA VAL A 60 7.39 36.18 -6.69
C VAL A 60 8.33 37.39 -6.72
N ALA A 61 9.43 37.33 -7.48
CA ALA A 61 10.39 38.42 -7.55
C ALA A 61 9.79 39.73 -8.13
N PRO A 62 9.06 39.73 -9.27
CA PRO A 62 8.38 40.93 -9.77
C PRO A 62 7.36 41.54 -8.78
N LEU A 63 6.54 40.70 -8.13
CA LEU A 63 5.57 41.17 -7.13
C LEU A 63 6.26 41.67 -5.86
N SER A 64 7.38 41.05 -5.47
CA SER A 64 8.24 41.52 -4.37
C SER A 64 8.78 42.93 -4.62
N THR A 65 9.26 43.22 -5.83
CA THR A 65 9.70 44.57 -6.23
C THR A 65 8.55 45.58 -6.14
N LEU A 66 7.39 45.28 -6.71
CA LEU A 66 6.18 46.14 -6.64
C LEU A 66 5.80 46.49 -5.18
N ILE A 67 5.86 45.50 -4.29
CA ILE A 67 5.50 45.62 -2.87
C ILE A 67 6.55 46.38 -2.05
N LYS A 68 7.84 46.27 -2.40
CA LYS A 68 8.97 46.85 -1.65
C LYS A 68 9.39 48.23 -2.14
N GLU A 69 9.14 48.56 -3.40
CA GLU A 69 9.66 49.78 -4.04
C GLU A 69 8.52 50.73 -4.46
N ASP A 70 7.63 50.29 -5.37
CA ASP A 70 6.59 51.15 -5.95
C ASP A 70 5.54 51.59 -4.91
N ILE A 71 4.93 50.64 -4.20
CA ILE A 71 3.85 50.93 -3.23
C ILE A 71 4.34 51.80 -2.06
N PRO A 72 5.55 51.58 -1.49
CA PRO A 72 6.13 52.48 -0.49
C PRO A 72 6.42 53.89 -1.02
N SER A 73 6.85 54.06 -2.28
CA SER A 73 7.06 55.39 -2.86
C SER A 73 5.75 56.18 -2.96
N VAL A 74 4.72 55.60 -3.59
CA VAL A 74 3.37 56.20 -3.67
C VAL A 74 2.85 56.55 -2.27
N THR A 75 3.09 55.69 -1.28
CA THR A 75 2.68 55.92 0.11
C THR A 75 3.46 57.05 0.80
N LYS A 76 4.76 57.22 0.48
CA LYS A 76 5.59 58.33 0.94
C LYS A 76 5.13 59.65 0.34
N GLN A 77 4.96 59.72 -0.98
CA GLN A 77 4.53 60.95 -1.66
C GLN A 77 3.12 61.38 -1.20
N LYS A 78 2.20 60.43 -0.98
CA LYS A 78 0.88 60.71 -0.39
C LYS A 78 0.94 61.40 0.98
N LYS A 79 1.91 61.02 1.82
CA LYS A 79 2.14 61.65 3.13
C LYS A 79 2.75 63.05 2.97
N GLN A 80 3.74 63.19 2.09
CA GLN A 80 4.40 64.48 1.81
C GLN A 80 3.40 65.50 1.24
N LEU A 81 2.56 65.11 0.26
CA LEU A 81 1.49 65.94 -0.28
C LEU A 81 0.51 66.41 0.81
N LYS A 82 0.12 65.52 1.74
CA LYS A 82 -0.73 65.90 2.88
C LYS A 82 -0.04 66.92 3.79
N GLN A 83 1.26 66.77 4.06
CA GLN A 83 2.01 67.71 4.90
C GLN A 83 2.07 69.10 4.27
N VAL A 84 2.50 69.20 3.01
CA VAL A 84 2.62 70.49 2.30
C VAL A 84 1.26 71.20 2.17
N GLY A 85 0.16 70.44 2.06
CA GLY A 85 -1.20 71.01 2.14
C GLY A 85 -1.51 71.69 3.48
N LEU A 86 -1.11 71.09 4.61
CA LEU A 86 -1.23 71.69 5.94
C LEU A 86 -0.32 72.92 6.09
N ASP A 87 0.90 72.85 5.55
CA ASP A 87 1.87 73.96 5.60
C ASP A 87 1.34 75.18 4.81
N LEU A 88 0.69 74.95 3.66
CA LEU A 88 0.00 76.00 2.89
C LEU A 88 -1.21 76.59 3.65
N ASP A 89 -2.04 75.77 4.30
CA ASP A 89 -3.17 76.28 5.07
C ASP A 89 -2.71 77.07 6.32
N ALA A 90 -1.57 76.70 6.90
CA ALA A 90 -0.88 77.50 7.91
C ALA A 90 -0.35 78.83 7.33
N ALA A 91 0.22 78.84 6.12
CA ALA A 91 0.69 80.06 5.44
C ALA A 91 -0.47 81.02 5.12
N LYS A 92 -1.58 80.53 4.54
CA LYS A 92 -2.82 81.30 4.33
C LYS A 92 -3.35 81.90 5.64
N THR A 93 -3.24 81.16 6.74
CA THR A 93 -3.66 81.63 8.06
C THR A 93 -2.74 82.75 8.57
N ARG A 94 -1.41 82.62 8.39
CA ARG A 94 -0.44 83.69 8.71
C ARG A 94 -0.71 84.96 7.91
N LEU A 95 -0.91 84.87 6.59
CA LEU A 95 -1.25 86.01 5.73
C LEU A 95 -2.51 86.75 6.19
N ARG A 96 -3.58 86.02 6.54
CA ARG A 96 -4.82 86.60 7.10
C ARG A 96 -4.64 87.32 8.44
N SER A 97 -3.55 87.04 9.16
CA SER A 97 -3.19 87.69 10.42
C SER A 97 -2.10 88.76 10.29
N ALA A 98 -1.55 88.99 9.09
CA ALA A 98 -0.46 89.93 8.87
C ALA A 98 -0.97 91.39 8.78
N PRO A 99 -0.30 92.36 9.42
CA PRO A 99 -0.77 93.75 9.46
C PRO A 99 -0.62 94.45 8.10
N HIS A 100 -1.72 94.97 7.56
CA HIS A 100 -1.75 95.66 6.25
C HIS A 100 -1.05 97.03 6.21
N THR A 101 -0.64 97.61 7.33
CA THR A 101 -0.11 98.99 7.41
C THR A 101 1.13 99.12 8.29
N ALA A 102 2.24 99.57 7.71
CA ALA A 102 3.46 99.94 8.44
C ALA A 102 3.34 101.39 8.98
N THR A 103 2.65 101.56 10.11
CA THR A 103 2.60 102.85 10.82
C THR A 103 3.89 103.12 11.60
N HIS A 104 4.53 104.27 11.39
CA HIS A 104 5.74 104.67 12.10
C HIS A 104 5.51 104.87 13.62
N THR A 105 5.90 103.89 14.43
CA THR A 105 6.15 104.06 15.88
C THR A 105 7.44 103.37 16.29
N HIS A 106 8.27 104.06 17.08
CA HIS A 106 9.65 103.66 17.34
C HIS A 106 9.76 102.74 18.57
N THR A 107 9.44 101.45 18.40
CA THR A 107 9.61 100.41 19.44
C THR A 107 10.17 99.12 18.85
N HIS A 108 11.19 98.54 19.49
CA HIS A 108 11.81 97.28 19.05
C HIS A 108 10.91 96.06 19.33
N ASN A 109 10.35 95.46 18.29
CA ASN A 109 9.98 94.03 18.28
C ASN A 109 10.02 93.48 16.85
N THR A 110 11.06 92.72 16.52
CA THR A 110 11.52 92.48 15.14
C THR A 110 11.09 91.13 14.53
N HIS A 111 9.95 90.58 14.97
CA HIS A 111 9.55 89.20 14.63
C HIS A 111 8.10 89.01 14.13
N ALA A 112 7.36 90.09 13.86
CA ALA A 112 6.12 89.99 13.09
C ALA A 112 6.45 90.07 11.58
N PRO A 113 6.11 89.06 10.76
CA PRO A 113 6.32 89.14 9.31
C PRO A 113 5.44 90.24 8.72
N THR A 114 6.00 91.00 7.76
CA THR A 114 5.22 91.97 7.00
C THR A 114 4.17 91.27 6.14
N HIS A 115 3.11 91.98 5.76
CA HIS A 115 2.12 91.45 4.82
C HIS A 115 2.73 91.01 3.48
N THR A 116 3.85 91.60 3.04
CA THR A 116 4.61 91.15 1.87
C THR A 116 5.28 89.80 2.11
N HIS A 117 6.03 89.63 3.20
CA HIS A 117 6.68 88.37 3.56
C HIS A 117 5.66 87.22 3.75
N ALA A 118 4.51 87.52 4.36
CA ALA A 118 3.44 86.54 4.53
C ALA A 118 2.71 86.19 3.21
N HIS A 119 2.81 87.04 2.17
CA HIS A 119 2.32 86.75 0.82
C HIS A 119 3.32 85.88 0.06
N GLU A 120 4.60 86.26 0.11
CA GLU A 120 5.72 85.49 -0.45
C GLU A 120 5.72 84.06 0.14
N GLU A 121 5.63 83.91 1.47
CA GLU A 121 5.46 82.60 2.14
C GLU A 121 4.27 81.76 1.61
N MET A 122 3.17 82.41 1.21
CA MET A 122 1.99 81.73 0.70
C MET A 122 2.21 81.27 -0.75
N GLU A 123 2.75 82.12 -1.62
CA GLU A 123 3.07 81.78 -3.02
C GLU A 123 4.10 80.64 -3.07
N ASP A 124 5.12 80.72 -2.22
CA ASP A 124 6.17 79.73 -2.05
C ASP A 124 5.63 78.41 -1.46
N ALA A 125 4.53 78.43 -0.69
CA ALA A 125 3.81 77.24 -0.24
C ALA A 125 2.84 76.68 -1.30
N VAL A 126 2.27 77.50 -2.18
CA VAL A 126 1.48 77.05 -3.35
C VAL A 126 2.37 76.30 -4.33
N LEU A 127 3.53 76.86 -4.68
CA LEU A 127 4.48 76.24 -5.60
C LEU A 127 4.96 74.86 -5.09
N ARG A 128 5.26 74.75 -3.79
CA ARG A 128 5.59 73.46 -3.15
C ARG A 128 4.44 72.46 -3.20
N LEU A 129 3.19 72.92 -3.05
CA LEU A 129 2.02 72.04 -3.13
C LEU A 129 1.84 71.50 -4.56
N GLU A 130 2.03 72.33 -5.58
CA GLU A 130 1.93 71.92 -6.99
C GLU A 130 3.01 70.89 -7.34
N GLN A 131 4.28 71.16 -6.99
CA GLN A 131 5.37 70.20 -7.14
C GLN A 131 5.09 68.86 -6.42
N ALA A 132 4.53 68.90 -5.21
CA ALA A 132 4.16 67.69 -4.47
C ALA A 132 2.97 66.93 -5.09
N ARG A 133 2.07 67.62 -5.81
CA ARG A 133 0.98 66.99 -6.57
C ARG A 133 1.50 66.30 -7.82
N ASP A 134 2.40 66.94 -8.56
CA ASP A 134 2.95 66.39 -9.81
C ASP A 134 3.82 65.15 -9.54
N ILE A 135 4.66 65.18 -8.50
CA ILE A 135 5.45 64.02 -8.06
C ILE A 135 4.53 62.87 -7.62
N TYR A 136 3.45 63.16 -6.88
CA TYR A 136 2.49 62.13 -6.46
C TYR A 136 1.68 61.55 -7.64
N ALA A 137 1.34 62.38 -8.62
CA ALA A 137 0.67 61.95 -9.85
C ALA A 137 1.58 61.07 -10.70
N TYR A 138 2.87 61.44 -10.85
CA TYR A 138 3.88 60.64 -11.55
C TYR A 138 4.04 59.24 -10.92
N ASP A 139 4.19 59.14 -9.59
CA ASP A 139 4.31 57.86 -8.88
C ASP A 139 3.03 57.01 -9.06
N ILE A 140 1.84 57.62 -9.03
CA ILE A 140 0.57 56.92 -9.30
C ILE A 140 0.50 56.41 -10.74
N PHE A 141 0.75 57.26 -11.74
CA PHE A 141 0.66 56.87 -13.15
C PHE A 141 1.70 55.80 -13.50
N THR A 142 2.88 55.86 -12.89
CA THR A 142 3.91 54.81 -13.00
C THR A 142 3.40 53.48 -12.43
N LEU A 143 2.79 53.48 -11.23
CA LEU A 143 2.21 52.26 -10.64
C LEU A 143 1.03 51.72 -11.48
N LEU A 144 0.12 52.58 -11.95
CA LEU A 144 -1.02 52.17 -12.78
C LEU A 144 -0.56 51.61 -14.15
N SER A 145 0.53 52.13 -14.73
CA SER A 145 1.08 51.57 -15.97
C SER A 145 1.52 50.10 -15.84
N LYS A 146 1.84 49.66 -14.62
CA LYS A 146 2.22 48.28 -14.29
C LYS A 146 1.02 47.35 -14.05
N GLU A 147 -0.21 47.86 -13.93
CA GLU A 147 -1.41 47.05 -13.57
C GLU A 147 -1.58 45.82 -14.46
N ARG A 148 -1.46 45.99 -15.79
CA ARG A 148 -1.52 44.87 -16.75
C ARG A 148 -0.39 43.85 -16.56
N GLN A 149 0.80 44.29 -16.18
CA GLN A 149 1.95 43.40 -15.93
C GLN A 149 1.69 42.57 -14.67
N VAL A 150 1.19 43.20 -13.59
CA VAL A 150 0.79 42.51 -12.35
C VAL A 150 -0.26 41.43 -12.63
N ALA A 151 -1.30 41.74 -13.42
CA ALA A 151 -2.28 40.75 -13.86
C ALA A 151 -1.65 39.61 -14.68
N GLN A 152 -0.69 39.91 -15.57
CA GLN A 152 0.01 38.90 -16.37
C GLN A 152 0.89 37.96 -15.52
N HIS A 153 1.48 38.44 -14.42
CA HIS A 153 2.21 37.59 -13.46
C HIS A 153 1.27 36.60 -12.75
N LEU A 154 0.04 37.01 -12.41
CA LEU A 154 -0.97 36.12 -11.82
C LEU A 154 -1.48 35.07 -12.82
N ILE A 155 -1.67 35.44 -14.10
CA ILE A 155 -1.98 34.47 -15.16
C ILE A 155 -0.82 33.47 -15.32
N THR A 156 0.42 33.97 -15.37
CA THR A 156 1.64 33.15 -15.49
C THR A 156 1.75 32.13 -14.34
N PHE A 157 1.38 32.51 -13.11
CA PHE A 157 1.35 31.59 -11.96
C PHE A 157 0.40 30.40 -12.20
N LEU A 158 -0.82 30.68 -12.64
CA LEU A 158 -1.83 29.64 -12.92
C LEU A 158 -1.44 28.75 -14.10
N GLU A 159 -0.79 29.33 -15.13
CA GLU A 159 -0.26 28.57 -16.26
C GLU A 159 0.88 27.63 -15.84
N LEU A 160 1.85 28.12 -15.05
CA LEU A 160 2.94 27.31 -14.48
C LEU A 160 2.39 26.19 -13.60
N GLN A 161 1.43 26.49 -12.72
CA GLN A 161 0.82 25.50 -11.82
C GLN A 161 0.07 24.42 -12.61
N ARG A 162 -0.66 24.79 -13.67
CA ARG A 162 -1.31 23.84 -14.58
C ARG A 162 -0.28 22.95 -15.29
N CYS A 163 0.81 23.52 -15.81
CA CYS A 163 1.83 22.76 -16.52
C CYS A 163 2.56 21.76 -15.61
N HIS A 164 2.91 22.17 -14.38
CA HIS A 164 3.48 21.27 -13.37
C HIS A 164 2.55 20.10 -13.06
N LEU A 165 1.27 20.38 -12.78
CA LEU A 165 0.28 19.34 -12.46
C LEU A 165 0.02 18.37 -13.62
N LEU A 166 0.02 18.84 -14.88
CA LEU A 166 -0.13 17.98 -16.05
C LEU A 166 1.11 17.12 -16.32
N SER A 167 2.33 17.65 -16.08
CA SER A 167 3.57 16.87 -16.15
C SER A 167 3.58 15.75 -15.11
N ALA A 168 3.27 16.09 -13.85
CA ALA A 168 3.18 15.15 -12.75
C ALA A 168 2.14 14.05 -13.01
N LEU A 169 0.96 14.41 -13.52
CA LEU A 169 -0.09 13.46 -13.90
C LEU A 169 0.39 12.52 -15.01
N GLY A 170 0.93 13.05 -16.12
CA GLY A 170 1.39 12.23 -17.23
C GLY A 170 2.52 11.24 -16.87
N ARG A 171 3.40 11.61 -15.93
CA ARG A 171 4.40 10.67 -15.36
C ARG A 171 3.73 9.52 -14.59
N LEU A 172 2.74 9.83 -13.75
CA LEU A 172 1.99 8.81 -12.99
C LEU A 172 1.15 7.91 -13.91
N GLU A 173 0.45 8.48 -14.89
CA GLU A 173 -0.32 7.74 -15.91
C GLU A 173 0.56 6.81 -16.77
N THR A 174 1.85 7.14 -16.93
CA THR A 174 2.81 6.28 -17.64
C THR A 174 3.32 5.13 -16.77
N VAL A 175 3.66 5.39 -15.50
CA VAL A 175 4.32 4.40 -14.62
C VAL A 175 3.33 3.47 -13.91
N LEU A 176 2.14 3.96 -13.58
CA LEU A 176 1.14 3.19 -12.83
C LEU A 176 0.67 1.92 -13.58
N PRO A 177 0.44 1.93 -14.91
CA PRO A 177 0.14 0.71 -15.67
C PRO A 177 1.30 -0.29 -15.74
N ASP A 178 2.56 0.18 -15.84
CA ASP A 178 3.75 -0.70 -15.82
C ASP A 178 3.86 -1.43 -14.48
N VAL A 179 3.70 -0.70 -13.37
CA VAL A 179 3.70 -1.28 -12.01
C VAL A 179 2.57 -2.30 -11.81
N HIS A 180 1.35 -2.01 -12.30
CA HIS A 180 0.26 -3.00 -12.24
C HIS A 180 0.58 -4.24 -13.09
N GLY A 181 1.06 -4.07 -14.33
CA GLY A 181 1.46 -5.19 -15.19
C GLY A 181 2.58 -6.07 -14.60
N ILE A 182 3.52 -5.47 -13.87
CA ILE A 182 4.59 -6.17 -13.14
C ILE A 182 4.02 -6.99 -11.96
N VAL A 183 3.03 -6.47 -11.23
CA VAL A 183 2.40 -7.15 -10.10
C VAL A 183 1.42 -8.24 -10.58
N ASP A 184 0.50 -7.93 -11.48
CA ASP A 184 -0.51 -8.85 -12.02
C ASP A 184 0.12 -9.95 -12.90
N GLY A 185 1.27 -9.67 -13.50
CA GLY A 185 2.08 -10.66 -14.21
C GLY A 185 2.87 -11.61 -13.30
N SER A 186 2.93 -11.34 -12.00
CA SER A 186 3.72 -12.13 -11.05
C SER A 186 3.05 -13.46 -10.68
N THR A 187 3.83 -14.53 -10.67
CA THR A 187 3.39 -15.83 -10.13
C THR A 187 3.46 -15.89 -8.60
N LEU A 188 4.13 -14.93 -7.95
CA LEU A 188 4.48 -14.95 -6.53
C LEU A 188 3.28 -14.62 -5.61
N GLY A 189 3.33 -15.15 -4.39
CA GLY A 189 2.31 -14.94 -3.35
C GLY A 189 2.01 -16.23 -2.59
N PRO A 190 1.30 -16.15 -1.45
CA PRO A 190 1.00 -17.31 -0.61
C PRO A 190 0.19 -18.38 -1.35
N VAL A 191 0.40 -19.63 -0.95
CA VAL A 191 -0.26 -20.83 -1.44
C VAL A 191 -0.89 -21.65 -0.30
N PHE A 192 -0.43 -21.48 0.94
CA PHE A 192 -1.13 -21.91 2.15
C PHE A 192 -2.13 -20.82 2.57
N GLY A 193 -3.32 -21.21 3.02
CA GLY A 193 -4.41 -20.25 3.35
C GLY A 193 -5.08 -19.58 2.14
N ALA A 194 -4.56 -19.79 0.92
CA ALA A 194 -5.08 -19.19 -0.31
C ALA A 194 -6.11 -20.12 -1.00
N PRO A 195 -7.16 -19.57 -1.66
CA PRO A 195 -8.08 -20.36 -2.46
C PRO A 195 -7.38 -21.09 -3.61
N LEU A 196 -7.71 -22.38 -3.80
CA LEU A 196 -7.09 -23.24 -4.83
C LEU A 196 -7.15 -22.61 -6.24
N SER A 197 -8.30 -22.06 -6.63
CA SER A 197 -8.49 -21.40 -7.92
C SER A 197 -7.63 -20.14 -8.10
N GLU A 198 -7.29 -19.43 -7.03
CA GLU A 198 -6.50 -18.19 -7.09
C GLU A 198 -5.04 -18.47 -7.43
N HIS A 199 -4.36 -19.33 -6.66
CA HIS A 199 -2.96 -19.63 -6.92
C HIS A 199 -2.74 -20.50 -8.16
N LEU A 200 -3.72 -21.31 -8.57
CA LEU A 200 -3.70 -21.98 -9.89
C LEU A 200 -3.79 -20.97 -11.03
N LYS A 201 -4.72 -19.99 -10.96
CA LYS A 201 -4.82 -18.91 -11.95
C LYS A 201 -3.54 -18.07 -12.01
N ARG A 202 -2.97 -17.71 -10.86
CA ARG A 202 -1.72 -16.92 -10.75
C ARG A 202 -0.51 -17.67 -11.30
N SER A 203 -0.36 -18.96 -10.98
CA SER A 203 0.75 -19.81 -11.48
C SER A 203 0.54 -20.36 -12.90
N ARG A 204 -0.67 -20.23 -13.46
CA ARG A 204 -1.09 -20.79 -14.76
C ARG A 204 -0.85 -22.31 -14.86
N GLN A 205 -1.16 -23.04 -13.79
CA GLN A 205 -1.05 -24.50 -13.72
C GLN A 205 -2.40 -25.13 -13.34
N ASP A 206 -2.67 -26.36 -13.81
CA ASP A 206 -3.85 -27.13 -13.41
C ASP A 206 -3.68 -27.82 -12.06
N ILE A 207 -2.45 -28.20 -11.72
CA ILE A 207 -2.07 -28.88 -10.47
C ILE A 207 -1.22 -27.93 -9.62
N ALA A 208 -1.59 -27.76 -8.35
CA ALA A 208 -0.97 -26.79 -7.46
C ALA A 208 0.50 -27.14 -7.18
N THR A 209 1.38 -26.13 -7.17
CA THR A 209 2.83 -26.31 -7.01
C THR A 209 3.20 -27.14 -5.78
N VAL A 210 2.54 -26.93 -4.63
CA VAL A 210 2.79 -27.70 -3.41
C VAL A 210 2.44 -29.17 -3.62
N LEU A 211 1.23 -29.46 -4.11
CA LEU A 211 0.78 -30.83 -4.38
C LEU A 211 1.70 -31.52 -5.40
N ARG A 212 1.99 -30.84 -6.52
CA ARG A 212 2.87 -31.35 -7.58
C ARG A 212 4.26 -31.69 -7.04
N VAL A 213 4.96 -30.71 -6.46
CA VAL A 213 6.35 -30.87 -6.00
C VAL A 213 6.46 -31.88 -4.86
N CYS A 214 5.56 -31.85 -3.87
CA CYS A 214 5.56 -32.84 -2.78
C CYS A 214 5.32 -34.26 -3.31
N VAL A 215 4.32 -34.47 -4.17
CA VAL A 215 4.04 -35.81 -4.75
C VAL A 215 5.23 -36.32 -5.57
N CYS A 216 5.80 -35.52 -6.47
CA CYS A 216 6.96 -35.93 -7.26
C CYS A 216 8.14 -36.35 -6.36
N ARG A 217 8.44 -35.56 -5.32
CA ARG A 217 9.52 -35.86 -4.36
C ARG A 217 9.25 -37.13 -3.54
N LEU A 218 7.99 -37.41 -3.20
CA LEU A 218 7.57 -38.64 -2.51
C LEU A 218 7.56 -39.87 -3.42
N LEU A 219 7.25 -39.72 -4.72
CA LEU A 219 7.39 -40.78 -5.72
C LEU A 219 8.86 -41.16 -5.96
N GLN A 220 9.78 -40.21 -5.86
CA GLN A 220 11.21 -40.42 -6.08
C GLN A 220 11.95 -41.13 -4.93
N ALA A 221 11.54 -40.96 -3.67
CA ALA A 221 12.21 -41.64 -2.53
C ALA A 221 11.32 -42.05 -1.34
N GLY A 222 10.05 -41.64 -1.29
CA GLY A 222 9.16 -41.94 -0.15
C GLY A 222 8.35 -43.23 -0.26
N LEU A 223 8.23 -43.83 -1.45
CA LEU A 223 7.29 -44.91 -1.74
C LEU A 223 7.49 -46.22 -0.95
N TYR A 224 8.70 -46.47 -0.43
CA TYR A 224 9.02 -47.65 0.37
C TYR A 224 9.26 -47.33 1.86
N GLU A 225 9.15 -46.06 2.25
CA GLU A 225 9.36 -45.61 3.63
C GLU A 225 8.21 -46.05 4.54
N GLU A 226 8.53 -46.71 5.67
CA GLU A 226 7.47 -47.21 6.55
C GLU A 226 6.65 -46.07 7.16
N GLY A 227 5.33 -46.16 6.99
CA GLY A 227 4.40 -45.23 7.61
C GLY A 227 4.46 -43.83 7.02
N LEU A 228 4.85 -43.66 5.75
CA LEU A 228 4.72 -42.39 5.05
C LEU A 228 3.29 -41.81 5.21
N LEU A 229 3.17 -40.48 5.39
CA LEU A 229 1.94 -39.76 5.78
C LEU A 229 1.39 -40.09 7.20
N ARG A 230 1.73 -41.23 7.81
CA ARG A 230 1.38 -41.57 9.21
C ARG A 230 2.39 -40.97 10.20
N VAL A 231 3.68 -41.16 9.96
CA VAL A 231 4.78 -40.58 10.76
C VAL A 231 4.80 -39.06 10.57
N ALA A 232 5.19 -38.33 11.62
CA ALA A 232 5.29 -36.87 11.61
C ALA A 232 6.76 -36.44 11.42
N GLY A 233 7.04 -35.71 10.35
CA GLY A 233 8.31 -35.00 10.19
C GLY A 233 8.45 -33.83 11.18
N SER A 234 9.66 -33.32 11.36
CA SER A 234 9.94 -32.21 12.28
C SER A 234 9.08 -30.98 11.98
N ALA A 235 8.25 -30.57 12.95
CA ALA A 235 7.33 -29.43 12.81
C ALA A 235 8.06 -28.11 12.47
N GLY A 236 9.31 -27.93 12.93
CA GLY A 236 10.15 -26.80 12.56
C GLY A 236 10.58 -26.83 11.09
N LYS A 237 11.00 -28.01 10.58
CA LYS A 237 11.31 -28.20 9.15
C LYS A 237 10.06 -28.04 8.28
N VAL A 238 8.89 -28.55 8.70
CA VAL A 238 7.59 -28.34 8.02
C VAL A 238 7.25 -26.86 7.94
N ARG A 239 7.32 -26.12 9.06
CA ARG A 239 7.03 -24.66 9.08
C ARG A 239 7.96 -23.88 8.14
N ARG A 240 9.26 -24.24 8.08
CA ARG A 240 10.21 -23.66 7.13
C ARG A 240 9.84 -23.98 5.68
N LEU A 241 9.49 -25.23 5.36
CA LEU A 241 9.16 -25.65 4.00
C LEU A 241 7.86 -24.99 3.50
N LYS A 242 6.85 -24.80 4.37
CA LYS A 242 5.65 -24.00 4.07
C LYS A 242 6.03 -22.57 3.64
N ALA A 243 6.77 -21.86 4.49
CA ALA A 243 7.18 -20.47 4.20
C ALA A 243 8.01 -20.35 2.91
N ALA A 244 8.84 -21.35 2.58
CA ALA A 244 9.57 -21.39 1.33
C ALA A 244 8.67 -21.61 0.09
N PHE A 245 7.57 -22.37 0.24
CA PHE A 245 6.53 -22.49 -0.80
C PHE A 245 5.75 -21.18 -0.98
N ASP A 246 5.34 -20.51 0.11
CA ASP A 246 4.65 -19.21 0.05
C ASP A 246 5.53 -18.09 -0.52
N ALA A 247 6.85 -18.18 -0.33
CA ALA A 247 7.85 -17.30 -0.97
C ALA A 247 8.14 -17.67 -2.45
N GLY A 248 7.56 -18.75 -2.98
CA GLY A 248 7.78 -19.22 -4.35
C GLY A 248 9.16 -19.86 -4.62
N LEU A 249 9.95 -20.15 -3.58
CA LEU A 249 11.35 -20.59 -3.70
C LEU A 249 11.50 -22.12 -3.87
N VAL A 250 10.45 -22.90 -3.65
CA VAL A 250 10.52 -24.37 -3.67
C VAL A 250 10.24 -24.92 -5.07
N THR A 251 11.28 -25.45 -5.71
CA THR A 251 11.19 -26.29 -6.91
C THR A 251 11.47 -27.76 -6.58
N LEU A 252 11.09 -28.67 -7.48
CA LEU A 252 11.40 -30.10 -7.32
C LEU A 252 12.91 -30.36 -7.27
N ALA A 253 13.69 -29.64 -8.09
CA ALA A 253 15.15 -29.73 -8.08
C ALA A 253 15.74 -29.26 -6.73
N ALA A 254 15.29 -28.11 -6.22
CA ALA A 254 15.73 -27.61 -4.92
C ALA A 254 15.36 -28.55 -3.76
N LEU A 255 14.16 -29.13 -3.78
CA LEU A 255 13.71 -30.07 -2.74
C LEU A 255 14.39 -31.45 -2.83
N SER A 256 14.89 -31.83 -4.01
CA SER A 256 15.65 -33.07 -4.23
C SER A 256 17.15 -32.88 -3.99
N ALA A 257 17.67 -31.65 -4.07
CA ALA A 257 19.04 -31.31 -3.67
C ALA A 257 19.20 -31.12 -2.15
N ALA A 258 18.09 -30.93 -1.42
CA ALA A 258 18.06 -30.62 0.00
C ALA A 258 17.56 -31.79 0.88
N GLU A 259 17.91 -33.04 0.53
CA GLU A 259 17.38 -34.24 1.20
C GLU A 259 17.68 -34.28 2.71
N ASP A 260 18.91 -33.93 3.11
CA ASP A 260 19.31 -33.82 4.53
C ASP A 260 18.45 -32.81 5.31
N GLN A 261 18.00 -31.76 4.63
CA GLN A 261 17.15 -30.73 5.22
C GLN A 261 15.67 -31.12 5.25
N TYR A 262 15.17 -31.82 4.22
CA TYR A 262 13.75 -32.15 4.07
C TYR A 262 13.56 -33.64 3.78
N ASP A 263 13.48 -34.41 4.86
CA ASP A 263 13.12 -35.83 4.82
C ASP A 263 11.68 -36.04 4.31
N VAL A 264 11.38 -37.26 3.87
CA VAL A 264 10.08 -37.60 3.25
C VAL A 264 8.90 -37.44 4.21
N HIS A 265 9.11 -37.51 5.53
CA HIS A 265 8.06 -37.28 6.53
C HIS A 265 7.76 -35.78 6.72
N VAL A 266 8.75 -34.91 6.55
CA VAL A 266 8.55 -33.46 6.45
C VAL A 266 7.84 -33.09 5.16
N VAL A 267 8.21 -33.68 4.01
CA VAL A 267 7.50 -33.44 2.74
C VAL A 267 6.05 -33.91 2.82
N ALA A 268 5.81 -35.11 3.37
CA ALA A 268 4.46 -35.64 3.62
C ALA A 268 3.68 -34.83 4.67
N GLY A 269 4.36 -34.27 5.68
CA GLY A 269 3.77 -33.34 6.65
C GLY A 269 3.29 -32.04 5.99
N THR A 270 4.15 -31.40 5.20
CA THR A 270 3.84 -30.17 4.45
C THR A 270 2.69 -30.38 3.45
N LEU A 271 2.64 -31.52 2.77
CA LEU A 271 1.52 -31.89 1.88
C LEU A 271 0.18 -31.96 2.64
N LYS A 272 0.14 -32.62 3.81
CA LYS A 272 -1.08 -32.68 4.65
C LYS A 272 -1.49 -31.29 5.14
N CYS A 273 -0.52 -30.47 5.59
CA CYS A 273 -0.79 -29.09 6.00
C CYS A 273 -1.40 -28.26 4.86
N TYR A 274 -0.88 -28.36 3.63
CA TYR A 274 -1.42 -27.64 2.48
C TYR A 274 -2.89 -28.00 2.22
N LEU A 275 -3.18 -29.30 2.15
CA LEU A 275 -4.54 -29.78 1.88
C LEU A 275 -5.55 -29.36 2.94
N ARG A 276 -5.15 -29.32 4.22
CA ARG A 276 -5.98 -28.89 5.36
C ARG A 276 -6.14 -27.37 5.48
N GLU A 277 -5.17 -26.59 4.99
CA GLU A 277 -5.14 -25.13 5.11
C GLU A 277 -5.69 -24.41 3.86
N LEU A 278 -6.32 -25.14 2.94
CA LEU A 278 -7.19 -24.54 1.93
C LEU A 278 -8.45 -23.95 2.61
N PRO A 279 -8.91 -22.74 2.24
CA PRO A 279 -10.15 -22.17 2.80
C PRO A 279 -11.40 -23.03 2.58
N GLU A 280 -11.43 -23.79 1.48
CA GLU A 280 -12.44 -24.81 1.18
C GLU A 280 -11.73 -26.16 1.00
N PRO A 281 -12.25 -27.29 1.53
CA PRO A 281 -11.68 -28.61 1.32
C PRO A 281 -11.56 -28.96 -0.15
N LEU A 282 -10.57 -29.80 -0.50
CA LEU A 282 -10.38 -30.25 -1.88
C LEU A 282 -11.64 -30.93 -2.45
N CYS A 283 -12.45 -31.58 -1.61
CA CYS A 283 -13.73 -32.18 -2.00
C CYS A 283 -14.94 -31.21 -1.99
N THR A 284 -14.74 -29.91 -1.75
CA THR A 284 -15.72 -28.81 -1.59
C THR A 284 -16.66 -28.91 -0.38
N HIS A 285 -17.06 -27.76 0.17
CA HIS A 285 -18.13 -27.67 1.17
C HIS A 285 -19.51 -27.88 0.52
N VAL A 286 -19.67 -27.46 -0.74
CA VAL A 286 -20.95 -27.56 -1.48
C VAL A 286 -21.39 -29.02 -1.64
N LEU A 287 -20.47 -29.94 -1.95
CA LEU A 287 -20.79 -31.36 -2.14
C LEU A 287 -20.76 -32.18 -0.83
N HIS A 288 -20.48 -31.55 0.32
CA HIS A 288 -20.24 -32.23 1.60
C HIS A 288 -21.33 -33.24 2.01
N GLN A 289 -22.61 -32.92 1.82
CA GLN A 289 -23.70 -33.84 2.16
C GLN A 289 -23.77 -35.02 1.17
N GLN A 290 -23.58 -34.78 -0.13
CA GLN A 290 -23.55 -35.85 -1.14
C GLN A 290 -22.42 -36.85 -0.89
N TRP A 291 -21.26 -36.36 -0.42
CA TRP A 291 -20.17 -37.22 0.03
C TRP A 291 -20.59 -38.14 1.19
N LEU A 292 -21.22 -37.59 2.24
CA LEU A 292 -21.71 -38.37 3.38
C LEU A 292 -22.80 -39.39 2.99
N GLU A 293 -23.70 -39.03 2.08
CA GLU A 293 -24.72 -39.94 1.54
C GLU A 293 -24.07 -41.09 0.76
N ALA A 294 -23.15 -40.79 -0.16
CA ALA A 294 -22.40 -41.80 -0.91
C ALA A 294 -21.53 -42.70 -0.01
N ALA A 295 -20.99 -42.17 1.10
CA ALA A 295 -20.18 -42.92 2.06
C ALA A 295 -20.97 -44.08 2.72
N ARG A 296 -22.25 -43.83 3.01
CA ARG A 296 -23.12 -44.70 3.82
C ARG A 296 -23.82 -45.81 3.04
N ILE A 297 -23.72 -45.82 1.71
CA ILE A 297 -24.31 -46.86 0.87
C ILE A 297 -23.62 -48.21 1.12
N HIS A 298 -24.37 -49.19 1.61
CA HIS A 298 -23.87 -50.55 1.91
C HIS A 298 -23.63 -51.40 0.64
N ASP A 299 -24.38 -51.14 -0.43
CA ASP A 299 -24.20 -51.81 -1.73
C ASP A 299 -22.95 -51.25 -2.41
N HIS A 300 -21.93 -52.11 -2.59
CA HIS A 300 -20.62 -51.68 -3.08
C HIS A 300 -20.67 -51.04 -4.49
N GLN A 301 -21.47 -51.59 -5.41
CA GLN A 301 -21.55 -51.07 -6.78
C GLN A 301 -22.31 -49.74 -6.82
N LYS A 302 -23.40 -49.63 -6.04
CA LYS A 302 -24.11 -48.34 -5.88
C LYS A 302 -23.23 -47.30 -5.19
N LYS A 303 -22.39 -47.68 -4.22
CA LYS A 303 -21.41 -46.79 -3.59
C LYS A 303 -20.39 -46.26 -4.59
N LEU A 304 -19.78 -47.13 -5.41
CA LEU A 304 -18.88 -46.72 -6.50
C LEU A 304 -19.58 -45.74 -7.47
N GLN A 305 -20.81 -46.05 -7.90
CA GLN A 305 -21.55 -45.18 -8.82
C GLN A 305 -21.89 -43.81 -8.22
N ASN A 306 -22.25 -43.74 -6.93
CA ASN A 306 -22.55 -42.47 -6.28
C ASN A 306 -21.28 -41.64 -6.04
N ILE A 307 -20.19 -42.25 -5.55
CA ILE A 307 -18.89 -41.55 -5.41
C ILE A 307 -18.43 -40.98 -6.77
N TRP A 308 -18.60 -41.73 -7.87
CA TRP A 308 -18.32 -41.24 -9.22
C TRP A 308 -19.23 -40.06 -9.60
N THR A 309 -20.52 -40.12 -9.28
CA THR A 309 -21.49 -39.06 -9.58
C THR A 309 -21.20 -37.77 -8.81
N VAL A 310 -20.65 -37.85 -7.58
CA VAL A 310 -20.19 -36.67 -6.83
C VAL A 310 -18.85 -36.15 -7.38
N LEU A 311 -17.92 -37.04 -7.76
CA LEU A 311 -16.66 -36.64 -8.42
C LEU A 311 -16.90 -35.82 -9.71
N GLN A 312 -17.89 -36.18 -10.53
CA GLN A 312 -18.23 -35.43 -11.75
C GLN A 312 -18.85 -34.04 -11.50
N GLN A 313 -19.23 -33.71 -10.27
CA GLN A 313 -19.76 -32.38 -9.89
C GLN A 313 -18.67 -31.45 -9.33
N LEU A 314 -17.44 -31.93 -9.09
CA LEU A 314 -16.35 -31.09 -8.58
C LEU A 314 -15.93 -30.02 -9.61
N PRO A 315 -15.64 -28.78 -9.19
CA PRO A 315 -14.99 -27.79 -10.04
C PRO A 315 -13.68 -28.34 -10.62
N ALA A 316 -13.39 -28.05 -11.89
CA ALA A 316 -12.27 -28.67 -12.63
C ALA A 316 -10.92 -28.61 -11.87
N HIS A 317 -10.60 -27.48 -11.24
CA HIS A 317 -9.42 -27.33 -10.38
C HIS A 317 -9.39 -28.33 -9.22
N HIS A 318 -10.51 -28.51 -8.51
CA HIS A 318 -10.64 -29.44 -7.39
C HIS A 318 -10.57 -30.89 -7.88
N HIS A 319 -11.30 -31.22 -8.95
CA HIS A 319 -11.28 -32.55 -9.58
C HIS A 319 -9.86 -32.96 -10.01
N ASN A 320 -9.13 -32.09 -10.71
CA ASN A 320 -7.81 -32.41 -11.25
C ASN A 320 -6.76 -32.59 -10.15
N ASN A 321 -6.79 -31.73 -9.11
CA ASN A 321 -5.90 -31.88 -7.96
C ASN A 321 -6.26 -33.12 -7.11
N LEU A 322 -7.56 -33.44 -6.94
CA LEU A 322 -7.99 -34.66 -6.26
C LEU A 322 -7.57 -35.92 -7.02
N ARG A 323 -7.76 -35.97 -8.34
CA ARG A 323 -7.28 -37.06 -9.21
C ARG A 323 -5.78 -37.29 -9.04
N TYR A 324 -4.99 -36.22 -9.14
CA TYR A 324 -3.53 -36.27 -9.05
C TYR A 324 -3.07 -36.82 -7.68
N LEU A 325 -3.71 -36.37 -6.59
CA LEU A 325 -3.46 -36.90 -5.25
C LEU A 325 -3.89 -38.37 -5.11
N ILE A 326 -5.10 -38.73 -5.52
CA ILE A 326 -5.62 -40.10 -5.35
C ILE A 326 -4.80 -41.12 -6.15
N LYS A 327 -4.30 -40.77 -7.34
CA LYS A 327 -3.38 -41.63 -8.10
C LYS A 327 -2.04 -41.83 -7.38
N PHE A 328 -1.46 -40.79 -6.78
CA PHE A 328 -0.27 -40.93 -5.92
C PHE A 328 -0.54 -41.84 -4.70
N LEU A 329 -1.70 -41.70 -4.06
CA LEU A 329 -2.08 -42.54 -2.92
C LEU A 329 -2.36 -44.00 -3.32
N SER A 330 -2.89 -44.23 -4.53
CA SER A 330 -3.02 -45.55 -5.13
C SER A 330 -1.64 -46.20 -5.32
N GLU A 331 -0.70 -45.48 -5.91
CA GLU A 331 0.71 -45.91 -6.06
C GLU A 331 1.36 -46.22 -4.70
N LEU A 332 1.17 -45.37 -3.69
CA LEU A 332 1.67 -45.65 -2.33
C LEU A 332 1.06 -46.95 -1.78
N SER A 333 -0.25 -47.17 -1.97
CA SER A 333 -0.97 -48.34 -1.46
C SER A 333 -0.57 -49.66 -2.13
N ALA A 334 -0.18 -49.63 -3.41
CA ALA A 334 0.34 -50.79 -4.13
C ALA A 334 1.65 -51.34 -3.51
N ARG A 335 2.41 -50.47 -2.82
CA ARG A 335 3.68 -50.78 -2.16
C ARG A 335 3.52 -51.06 -0.65
N SER A 336 2.27 -51.26 -0.20
CA SER A 336 1.89 -51.49 1.20
C SER A 336 2.56 -52.70 1.88
N HIS A 337 3.01 -53.70 1.12
CA HIS A 337 3.86 -54.79 1.63
C HIS A 337 5.16 -54.29 2.27
N SER A 338 5.75 -53.22 1.70
CA SER A 338 6.96 -52.56 2.18
C SER A 338 6.61 -51.43 3.15
N ASN A 339 5.92 -50.39 2.69
CA ASN A 339 5.68 -49.16 3.46
C ASN A 339 4.59 -49.24 4.55
N LYS A 340 3.88 -50.37 4.65
CA LYS A 340 2.78 -50.67 5.60
C LYS A 340 1.53 -49.76 5.50
N MET A 341 1.43 -48.94 4.46
CA MET A 341 0.32 -48.02 4.22
C MET A 341 -0.71 -48.63 3.26
N THR A 342 -1.62 -49.45 3.80
CA THR A 342 -2.83 -49.93 3.09
C THR A 342 -3.79 -48.78 2.74
N PRO A 343 -4.76 -48.96 1.82
CA PRO A 343 -5.78 -47.95 1.53
C PRO A 343 -6.51 -47.43 2.79
N SER A 344 -6.86 -48.31 3.74
CA SER A 344 -7.42 -47.92 5.04
C SER A 344 -6.46 -47.08 5.89
N ASN A 345 -5.19 -47.49 6.02
CA ASN A 345 -4.17 -46.74 6.76
C ASN A 345 -3.94 -45.35 6.17
N ILE A 346 -3.96 -45.23 4.84
CA ILE A 346 -3.89 -43.95 4.12
C ILE A 346 -5.13 -43.10 4.39
N ALA A 347 -6.33 -43.68 4.29
CA ALA A 347 -7.58 -42.97 4.51
C ALA A 347 -7.69 -42.41 5.94
N ILE A 348 -7.20 -43.12 6.96
CA ILE A 348 -7.15 -42.65 8.35
C ILE A 348 -6.40 -41.33 8.49
N VAL A 349 -5.28 -41.16 7.79
CA VAL A 349 -4.37 -40.01 7.93
C VAL A 349 -4.59 -38.90 6.89
N VAL A 350 -5.17 -39.23 5.74
CA VAL A 350 -5.43 -38.29 4.65
C VAL A 350 -6.83 -37.66 4.76
N ALA A 351 -7.88 -38.44 5.05
CA ALA A 351 -9.27 -37.97 4.95
C ALA A 351 -9.60 -36.68 5.75
N PRO A 352 -9.08 -36.47 6.99
CA PRO A 352 -9.29 -35.23 7.74
C PRO A 352 -8.71 -33.96 7.07
N ASN A 353 -7.89 -34.11 6.03
CA ASN A 353 -7.30 -33.02 5.25
C ASN A 353 -7.91 -32.93 3.84
N LEU A 354 -8.98 -33.69 3.53
CA LEU A 354 -9.67 -33.65 2.23
C LEU A 354 -11.17 -33.34 2.33
N ILE A 355 -11.80 -33.71 3.45
CA ILE A 355 -13.24 -33.51 3.68
C ILE A 355 -13.44 -33.03 5.12
N TRP A 356 -14.07 -31.88 5.28
CA TRP A 356 -14.60 -31.37 6.54
C TRP A 356 -15.86 -30.53 6.29
N GLY A 357 -16.69 -30.38 7.31
CA GLY A 357 -17.92 -29.58 7.23
C GLY A 357 -17.64 -28.07 7.39
N PRO A 358 -18.54 -27.20 6.94
CA PRO A 358 -18.38 -25.74 7.11
C PRO A 358 -18.25 -25.34 8.60
N ASP A 359 -18.99 -26.00 9.50
CA ASP A 359 -18.94 -25.78 10.96
C ASP A 359 -17.63 -26.25 11.63
N GLN A 360 -16.65 -26.73 10.85
CA GLN A 360 -15.31 -27.11 11.31
C GLN A 360 -14.21 -26.21 10.71
N GLY A 361 -14.58 -25.20 9.92
CA GLY A 361 -13.68 -24.36 9.12
C GLY A 361 -13.00 -23.19 9.85
N ASP A 362 -12.52 -23.38 11.08
CA ASP A 362 -11.58 -22.44 11.71
C ASP A 362 -10.13 -22.96 11.55
N PRO A 363 -9.34 -22.42 10.60
CA PRO A 363 -7.97 -22.84 10.37
C PRO A 363 -6.97 -22.33 11.44
N THR A 364 -7.43 -21.56 12.44
CA THR A 364 -6.58 -20.96 13.49
C THR A 364 -6.64 -21.69 14.84
N ALA A 365 -7.54 -22.67 15.00
CA ALA A 365 -7.64 -23.46 16.22
C ALA A 365 -6.48 -24.45 16.39
N ASP A 366 -5.91 -24.54 17.60
CA ASP A 366 -4.79 -25.43 17.91
C ASP A 366 -5.14 -26.93 17.69
N PRO A 367 -4.21 -27.73 17.13
CA PRO A 367 -4.50 -29.07 16.63
C PRO A 367 -4.66 -30.17 17.71
N ASP A 368 -4.25 -29.89 18.95
CA ASP A 368 -3.86 -30.95 19.92
C ASP A 368 -4.99 -31.54 20.78
N MET A 369 -6.27 -31.16 20.59
CA MET A 369 -7.37 -31.77 21.35
C MET A 369 -8.75 -31.75 20.68
N THR A 370 -9.13 -30.67 20.00
CA THR A 370 -10.56 -30.29 19.91
C THR A 370 -11.36 -30.98 18.80
N THR A 371 -10.72 -31.41 17.70
CA THR A 371 -11.41 -31.90 16.49
C THR A 371 -11.83 -33.38 16.58
N LEU A 372 -11.12 -34.21 17.35
CA LEU A 372 -11.29 -35.66 17.33
C LEU A 372 -12.58 -36.15 18.02
N GLY A 373 -13.06 -35.43 19.04
CA GLY A 373 -14.09 -35.95 19.95
C GLY A 373 -15.54 -35.86 19.48
N ARG A 374 -15.86 -35.05 18.46
CA ARG A 374 -17.26 -34.59 18.25
C ARG A 374 -18.05 -35.27 17.12
N ASN A 375 -17.44 -36.10 16.28
CA ASN A 375 -18.13 -36.74 15.14
C ASN A 375 -17.45 -38.04 14.64
N MET A 376 -17.25 -39.04 15.52
CA MET A 376 -16.59 -40.30 15.14
C MET A 376 -17.26 -41.03 13.96
N THR A 377 -18.58 -40.88 13.78
CA THR A 377 -19.33 -41.38 12.61
C THR A 377 -18.91 -40.69 11.31
N LEU A 378 -18.82 -39.35 11.28
CA LEU A 378 -18.38 -38.64 10.07
C LEU A 378 -16.92 -38.96 9.73
N THR A 379 -16.07 -39.14 10.75
CA THR A 379 -14.69 -39.60 10.53
C THR A 379 -14.63 -40.99 9.90
N ALA A 380 -15.56 -41.89 10.24
CA ALA A 380 -15.69 -43.18 9.56
C ALA A 380 -16.22 -43.02 8.11
N ASP A 381 -17.22 -42.17 7.89
CA ASP A 381 -17.75 -41.85 6.56
C ASP A 381 -16.65 -41.32 5.62
N TYR A 382 -15.88 -40.30 6.05
CA TYR A 382 -14.78 -39.73 5.24
C TYR A 382 -13.68 -40.75 4.94
N ARG A 383 -13.30 -41.59 5.91
CA ARG A 383 -12.33 -42.69 5.70
C ARG A 383 -12.85 -43.67 4.65
N ALA A 384 -14.11 -44.08 4.77
CA ALA A 384 -14.75 -45.02 3.85
C ALA A 384 -15.02 -44.43 2.44
N LEU A 385 -14.85 -43.12 2.23
CA LEU A 385 -14.76 -42.49 0.92
C LEU A 385 -13.33 -42.53 0.37
N VAL A 386 -12.36 -42.04 1.13
CA VAL A 386 -10.96 -41.94 0.67
C VAL A 386 -10.35 -43.32 0.44
N GLU A 387 -10.62 -44.29 1.31
CA GLU A 387 -10.21 -45.69 1.10
C GLU A 387 -10.77 -46.26 -0.22
N CYS A 388 -12.04 -45.98 -0.52
CA CYS A 388 -12.68 -46.42 -1.75
C CYS A 388 -12.09 -45.72 -2.99
N MET A 389 -11.86 -44.40 -2.94
CA MET A 389 -11.22 -43.65 -4.03
C MET A 389 -9.78 -44.11 -4.30
N VAL A 390 -9.01 -44.45 -3.25
CA VAL A 390 -7.65 -45.00 -3.37
C VAL A 390 -7.67 -46.43 -3.92
N GLN A 391 -8.52 -47.31 -3.39
CA GLN A 391 -8.58 -48.72 -3.80
C GLN A 391 -9.08 -48.90 -5.25
N TYR A 392 -10.00 -48.06 -5.71
CA TYR A 392 -10.60 -48.14 -7.06
C TYR A 392 -10.21 -46.93 -7.94
N SER A 393 -8.98 -46.43 -7.78
CA SER A 393 -8.53 -45.20 -8.44
C SER A 393 -8.60 -45.24 -9.98
N ASP A 394 -8.45 -46.41 -10.60
CA ASP A 394 -8.58 -46.60 -12.05
C ASP A 394 -10.04 -46.61 -12.55
N TYR A 395 -11.00 -46.98 -11.69
CA TYR A 395 -12.43 -46.89 -12.00
C TYR A 395 -12.87 -45.41 -12.04
N PHE A 396 -12.45 -44.64 -11.04
CA PHE A 396 -12.78 -43.22 -10.91
C PHE A 396 -11.99 -42.34 -11.90
N PHE A 397 -10.70 -42.64 -12.10
CA PHE A 397 -9.78 -41.83 -12.90
C PHE A 397 -9.07 -42.72 -13.93
N LYS A 398 -9.77 -43.00 -15.04
CA LYS A 398 -9.29 -43.87 -16.12
C LYS A 398 -8.04 -43.33 -16.84
N GLU A 399 -7.89 -42.01 -16.87
CA GLU A 399 -6.71 -41.35 -17.43
C GLU A 399 -5.49 -41.52 -16.52
N ALA A 400 -4.41 -42.08 -17.08
CA ALA A 400 -3.10 -42.08 -16.43
C ALA A 400 -2.68 -40.65 -16.04
N VAL A 401 -1.98 -40.53 -14.91
CA VAL A 401 -1.37 -39.26 -14.49
C VAL A 401 0.13 -39.39 -14.76
N ASP A 402 0.66 -38.56 -15.64
CA ASP A 402 2.10 -38.36 -15.73
C ASP A 402 2.54 -37.48 -14.55
N PHE A 403 3.41 -38.02 -13.71
CA PHE A 403 3.99 -37.32 -12.57
C PHE A 403 5.31 -36.60 -12.93
N GLY A 404 5.78 -36.71 -14.18
CA GLY A 404 7.02 -36.09 -14.67
C GLY A 404 8.29 -36.63 -14.02
N VAL A 405 8.21 -37.74 -13.28
CA VAL A 405 9.33 -38.36 -12.55
C VAL A 405 9.28 -39.88 -12.67
N PRO A 406 10.44 -40.56 -12.76
CA PRO A 406 10.52 -42.00 -12.53
C PRO A 406 10.09 -42.34 -11.10
N CYS A 407 9.30 -43.41 -10.95
CA CYS A 407 9.07 -44.04 -9.65
C CYS A 407 10.39 -44.58 -9.08
N ALA A 408 10.58 -44.46 -7.76
CA ALA A 408 11.66 -45.13 -7.06
C ALA A 408 11.73 -46.64 -7.40
N PRO A 409 12.91 -47.19 -7.74
CA PRO A 409 13.08 -48.64 -7.86
C PRO A 409 12.89 -49.30 -6.49
N PRO A 410 12.44 -50.58 -6.43
CA PRO A 410 12.30 -51.28 -5.17
C PRO A 410 13.66 -51.41 -4.47
N PRO A 411 13.71 -51.32 -3.12
CA PRO A 411 14.94 -51.57 -2.38
C PRO A 411 15.44 -53.00 -2.65
N PRO A 412 16.77 -53.25 -2.65
CA PRO A 412 17.31 -54.58 -2.83
C PRO A 412 16.77 -55.51 -1.71
N PRO A 413 16.53 -56.80 -2.02
CA PRO A 413 16.09 -57.74 -1.00
C PRO A 413 17.15 -57.82 0.12
N PRO A 414 16.74 -57.99 1.39
CA PRO A 414 17.69 -58.20 2.47
C PRO A 414 18.56 -59.43 2.15
N PRO A 415 19.87 -59.42 2.51
CA PRO A 415 20.77 -60.51 2.15
C PRO A 415 20.23 -61.83 2.71
N SER A 416 19.88 -62.74 1.81
CA SER A 416 19.30 -64.03 2.17
C SER A 416 20.27 -64.79 3.06
N SER A 417 19.87 -65.11 4.29
CA SER A 417 20.66 -65.90 5.22
C SER A 417 20.72 -67.36 4.77
N SER A 418 21.52 -67.63 3.75
CA SER A 418 21.90 -68.97 3.33
C SER A 418 22.75 -69.60 4.42
N ALA A 419 22.12 -70.33 5.33
CA ALA A 419 22.82 -71.09 6.35
C ALA A 419 23.51 -72.31 5.71
N PRO A 420 24.82 -72.51 5.91
CA PRO A 420 25.38 -73.83 6.11
C PRO A 420 25.27 -74.19 7.60
N SER A 421 24.83 -75.41 7.89
CA SER A 421 24.97 -75.97 9.24
C SER A 421 26.42 -76.41 9.44
N ASP A 422 27.04 -76.04 10.57
CA ASP A 422 28.12 -76.85 11.13
C ASP A 422 28.24 -76.68 12.66
N VAL A 423 28.90 -77.63 13.31
CA VAL A 423 28.68 -77.92 14.74
C VAL A 423 29.93 -77.70 15.60
N ASN A 424 29.79 -76.95 16.71
CA ASN A 424 30.27 -77.27 18.08
C ASN A 424 30.42 -76.00 18.95
N GLY A 425 29.85 -76.02 20.16
CA GLY A 425 30.06 -74.99 21.20
C GLY A 425 29.36 -75.38 22.52
N PRO A 426 30.02 -75.29 23.69
CA PRO A 426 29.44 -75.71 24.97
C PRO A 426 28.38 -74.73 25.51
N PRO A 427 27.46 -75.20 26.39
CA PRO A 427 26.27 -74.43 26.78
C PRO A 427 26.55 -73.34 27.83
N PRO A 428 25.72 -72.27 27.87
CA PRO A 428 25.77 -71.24 28.91
C PRO A 428 25.21 -71.74 30.26
N GLY A 429 25.70 -71.16 31.37
CA GLY A 429 25.26 -71.47 32.73
C GLY A 429 23.95 -70.77 33.16
N PRO A 430 23.37 -71.18 34.31
CA PRO A 430 22.08 -70.67 34.78
C PRO A 430 22.16 -69.26 35.42
N PRO A 431 21.06 -68.48 35.42
CA PRO A 431 21.00 -67.15 36.00
C PRO A 431 20.83 -67.15 37.54
N PRO A 432 21.28 -66.10 38.25
CA PRO A 432 21.08 -65.93 39.69
C PRO A 432 19.65 -65.44 40.06
N PRO A 433 19.20 -65.66 41.32
CA PRO A 433 17.86 -65.30 41.78
C PRO A 433 17.71 -63.83 42.19
N PRO A 434 16.47 -63.30 42.25
CA PRO A 434 16.19 -61.94 42.73
C PRO A 434 16.13 -61.86 44.26
N SER A 435 16.69 -60.79 44.83
CA SER A 435 16.54 -60.41 46.25
C SER A 435 16.06 -58.97 46.38
N SER A 436 15.27 -58.69 47.41
CA SER A 436 14.42 -57.50 47.48
C SER A 436 14.87 -56.43 48.50
N SER A 437 14.35 -55.22 48.27
CA SER A 437 13.77 -54.30 49.27
C SER A 437 14.62 -53.15 49.88
N HIS A 438 13.92 -52.02 50.09
CA HIS A 438 14.12 -50.98 51.12
C HIS A 438 15.41 -50.11 51.12
N THR A 439 15.41 -48.81 51.50
CA THR A 439 14.49 -47.64 51.35
C THR A 439 15.23 -46.39 51.88
N HIS A 440 14.85 -45.16 51.48
CA HIS A 440 15.31 -43.85 52.02
C HIS A 440 16.81 -43.51 51.75
N SER A 441 17.29 -42.25 51.76
CA SER A 441 16.69 -40.90 51.65
C SER A 441 17.81 -39.86 51.32
N HIS A 442 17.48 -38.55 51.22
CA HIS A 442 18.40 -37.39 51.04
C HIS A 442 18.93 -37.17 49.59
N ARG A 443 18.95 -35.98 48.93
CA ARG A 443 18.87 -34.51 49.27
C ARG A 443 20.09 -34.03 50.09
N GLU A 444 21.01 -33.17 49.64
CA GLU A 444 21.02 -31.97 48.76
C GLU A 444 22.20 -32.03 47.73
N GLU A 445 22.22 -31.39 46.55
CA GLU A 445 22.33 -29.95 46.17
C GLU A 445 23.80 -29.41 46.04
N GLU A 446 24.01 -28.42 45.15
CA GLU A 446 25.20 -27.53 44.99
C GLU A 446 26.59 -28.05 44.45
N ARG A 447 26.90 -27.59 43.22
CA ARG A 447 28.06 -26.69 42.90
C ARG A 447 29.46 -27.20 42.48
N ASN A 448 29.58 -27.45 41.17
CA ASN A 448 30.47 -26.72 40.21
C ASN A 448 32.01 -26.64 40.43
N LYS A 449 32.81 -27.17 39.48
CA LYS A 449 34.03 -26.51 38.92
C LYS A 449 34.61 -27.18 37.66
N HIS A 450 35.08 -26.34 36.72
CA HIS A 450 36.03 -26.64 35.61
C HIS A 450 37.48 -26.35 36.08
N PRO A 451 38.59 -26.60 35.32
CA PRO A 451 38.77 -26.63 33.85
C PRO A 451 39.40 -27.98 33.34
N ASP A 452 40.00 -28.22 32.16
CA ASP A 452 40.79 -27.41 31.19
C ASP A 452 40.64 -27.78 29.69
N HIS A 453 41.07 -26.86 28.84
CA HIS A 453 41.23 -26.94 27.37
C HIS A 453 42.73 -27.17 27.00
N PRO A 454 43.17 -27.36 25.71
CA PRO A 454 42.62 -26.89 24.42
C PRO A 454 42.68 -27.98 23.29
N LYS A 455 42.63 -27.76 21.95
CA LYS A 455 42.71 -26.56 21.07
C LYS A 455 42.20 -26.82 19.64
N ALA A 456 41.58 -25.81 19.00
CA ALA A 456 41.44 -25.59 17.52
C ALA A 456 40.68 -26.65 16.67
N ALA A 457 40.07 -26.35 15.52
CA ALA A 457 39.52 -25.14 14.86
C ALA A 457 38.56 -25.65 13.73
N LEU A 458 37.64 -24.90 13.10
CA LEU A 458 37.51 -23.46 12.79
C LEU A 458 36.05 -22.96 12.98
N LEU A 459 35.90 -21.66 13.26
CA LEU A 459 34.66 -20.89 13.08
C LEU A 459 34.62 -20.31 11.63
N SER A 460 33.58 -19.68 11.07
CA SER A 460 32.81 -18.50 11.54
C SER A 460 31.77 -18.15 10.44
N THR A 461 30.71 -17.35 10.59
CA THR A 461 29.83 -16.86 11.69
C THR A 461 28.69 -16.07 11.02
N TYR A 462 27.55 -15.86 11.69
CA TYR A 462 26.93 -14.52 11.80
C TYR A 462 25.78 -14.49 12.83
N ASP A 463 26.03 -13.85 13.97
CA ASP A 463 25.09 -13.27 14.95
C ASP A 463 25.96 -12.71 16.10
N THR A 464 25.61 -11.68 16.88
CA THR A 464 24.81 -10.46 16.66
C THR A 464 25.17 -9.50 17.81
N ALA A 465 25.16 -8.18 17.62
CA ALA A 465 25.41 -7.23 18.72
C ALA A 465 24.74 -5.87 18.54
N ALA A 466 24.19 -5.32 19.62
CA ALA A 466 23.69 -3.95 19.71
C ALA A 466 23.89 -3.40 21.14
N THR A 467 24.13 -2.09 21.26
CA THR A 467 24.30 -1.33 22.54
C THR A 467 25.60 -1.69 23.29
N THR A 468 26.38 -0.79 23.92
CA THR A 468 26.16 0.61 24.33
C THR A 468 27.50 1.37 24.38
N ALA A 469 27.54 2.67 24.07
CA ALA A 469 28.57 3.60 24.55
C ALA A 469 28.10 5.06 24.44
N ALA A 470 28.50 5.92 25.37
CA ALA A 470 28.22 7.37 25.34
C ALA A 470 29.29 8.17 26.11
N THR A 471 29.36 9.47 25.82
CA THR A 471 30.12 10.52 26.56
C THR A 471 31.60 10.69 26.21
N THR A 472 31.96 11.83 25.58
CA THR A 472 32.87 12.83 26.19
C THR A 472 32.88 14.18 25.45
N ALA A 473 33.29 15.22 26.20
CA ALA A 473 33.86 16.50 25.76
C ALA A 473 33.02 17.50 24.93
N ALA A 474 32.41 18.47 25.63
CA ALA A 474 32.29 19.86 25.16
C ALA A 474 32.28 20.82 26.38
N THR A 475 33.25 21.74 26.47
CA THR A 475 33.36 22.68 27.61
C THR A 475 33.87 24.06 27.15
N THR A 476 33.05 25.11 27.28
CA THR A 476 33.48 26.51 27.51
C THR A 476 32.26 27.37 27.92
N ALA A 477 32.49 28.50 28.60
CA ALA A 477 31.46 29.38 29.19
C ALA A 477 31.45 30.78 28.51
N ALA A 478 30.62 31.77 28.86
CA ALA A 478 29.54 31.94 29.86
C ALA A 478 28.33 32.68 29.17
N THR A 479 27.43 33.53 29.70
CA THR A 479 27.17 34.29 30.98
C THR A 479 25.67 34.74 30.92
N THR A 480 24.89 35.31 31.88
CA THR A 480 25.05 35.89 33.24
C THR A 480 23.69 35.80 34.02
N ALA A 481 23.63 36.41 35.21
CA ALA A 481 22.46 36.80 36.02
C ALA A 481 21.34 37.60 35.27
N ALA A 482 20.10 37.76 35.76
CA ALA A 482 19.27 37.19 36.87
C ALA A 482 17.80 37.69 36.71
N GLY A 483 16.76 37.30 37.45
CA GLY A 483 16.61 36.32 38.55
C GLY A 483 15.86 36.88 39.79
N GLY A 484 14.70 36.32 40.17
CA GLY A 484 13.88 36.77 41.32
C GLY A 484 12.78 35.76 41.75
N LYS A 485 12.39 35.80 43.03
CA LYS A 485 11.41 34.93 43.75
C LYS A 485 10.40 35.85 44.51
N PRO A 486 9.40 35.40 45.32
CA PRO A 486 8.94 34.02 45.65
C PRO A 486 7.41 33.73 45.65
N THR A 487 7.09 32.42 45.77
CA THR A 487 5.95 31.64 46.37
C THR A 487 4.97 32.29 47.39
N PRO A 488 3.87 31.63 47.87
CA PRO A 488 3.44 30.20 47.83
C PRO A 488 1.99 29.99 47.28
N THR A 489 1.08 29.01 47.59
CA THR A 489 0.96 27.92 48.60
C THR A 489 -0.06 26.79 48.19
N ALA A 490 0.09 25.60 48.78
CA ALA A 490 -0.89 24.61 49.32
C ALA A 490 -2.42 24.59 48.95
N ALA A 491 -3.15 23.45 49.02
CA ALA A 491 -2.76 22.02 49.12
C ALA A 491 -3.95 21.02 48.93
N THR A 492 -3.68 19.92 48.20
CA THR A 492 -3.82 18.49 48.57
C THR A 492 -4.98 17.95 49.44
N THR A 493 -5.72 16.94 48.93
CA THR A 493 -5.88 15.59 49.54
C THR A 493 -6.55 14.58 48.59
N ALA A 494 -6.45 13.27 48.87
CA ALA A 494 -6.96 12.18 48.01
C ALA A 494 -7.36 10.92 48.80
N ALA A 495 -8.26 10.09 48.26
CA ALA A 495 -8.61 8.73 48.71
C ALA A 495 -9.30 7.91 47.59
N ALA A 496 -9.50 6.60 47.78
CA ALA A 496 -9.89 5.61 46.75
C ALA A 496 -11.23 4.87 47.06
N PRO A 497 -11.81 4.07 46.13
CA PRO A 497 -13.20 3.56 46.18
C PRO A 497 -13.33 2.14 46.81
N PRO A 498 -14.55 1.55 46.95
CA PRO A 498 -15.00 0.56 45.92
C PRO A 498 -16.55 0.32 45.76
N ALA A 499 -16.88 -0.59 44.82
CA ALA A 499 -17.97 -1.61 44.86
C ALA A 499 -19.40 -1.38 44.26
N LYS A 500 -19.62 -2.06 43.12
CA LYS A 500 -20.73 -3.01 42.74
C LYS A 500 -22.24 -2.68 42.95
N ALA A 501 -22.92 -2.48 41.81
CA ALA A 501 -24.10 -3.23 41.28
C ALA A 501 -25.43 -3.40 42.08
N ALA A 502 -26.58 -3.13 41.43
CA ALA A 502 -27.61 -4.15 41.06
C ALA A 502 -28.99 -3.56 40.63
N THR A 503 -29.53 -4.08 39.51
CA THR A 503 -30.95 -4.43 39.22
C THR A 503 -32.12 -3.46 39.55
N THR A 504 -32.83 -2.98 38.51
CA THR A 504 -34.26 -3.32 38.25
C THR A 504 -34.80 -2.79 36.90
N LEU A 505 -35.61 -3.61 36.23
CA LEU A 505 -36.65 -3.23 35.24
C LEU A 505 -37.99 -3.74 35.78
N PRO A 506 -39.15 -3.16 35.40
CA PRO A 506 -40.03 -3.86 34.45
C PRO A 506 -40.76 -2.85 33.49
N PRO A 507 -41.91 -3.13 32.81
CA PRO A 507 -41.80 -3.37 31.36
C PRO A 507 -42.93 -2.78 30.45
N GLN A 508 -42.79 -3.01 29.13
CA GLN A 508 -43.81 -2.79 28.06
C GLN A 508 -44.13 -1.31 27.73
N SER A 509 -44.65 -0.93 26.56
CA SER A 509 -45.14 -1.72 25.41
C SER A 509 -44.75 -1.11 24.03
N ARG A 510 -45.38 -1.54 22.93
CA ARG A 510 -45.02 -1.23 21.53
C ARG A 510 -45.39 0.20 21.08
N GLY A 511 -44.53 0.81 20.28
CA GLY A 511 -44.86 1.96 19.41
C GLY A 511 -43.76 2.19 18.38
N GLY A 512 -44.09 2.26 17.08
CA GLY A 512 -43.11 2.45 15.99
C GLY A 512 -42.95 3.92 15.62
N GLY A 513 -41.70 4.39 15.40
CA GLY A 513 -41.41 5.81 15.18
C GLY A 513 -40.07 6.08 14.46
N ARG A 514 -40.14 6.11 13.13
CA ARG A 514 -39.12 6.56 12.17
C ARG A 514 -38.23 7.74 12.62
N ALA A 515 -36.96 7.44 12.93
CA ALA A 515 -35.79 8.33 12.91
C ALA A 515 -34.58 7.45 12.52
N GLY A 516 -33.50 7.92 11.91
CA GLY A 516 -32.97 9.29 11.84
C GLY A 516 -31.57 9.27 12.45
N GLY A 517 -30.59 8.80 11.68
CA GLY A 517 -29.22 8.60 12.14
C GLY A 517 -28.25 8.75 10.98
N GLU A 518 -27.40 9.77 11.04
CA GLU A 518 -26.40 10.06 10.03
C GLU A 518 -25.28 9.02 10.06
N LYS A 519 -24.86 8.55 8.88
CA LYS A 519 -23.61 7.81 8.73
C LYS A 519 -22.96 8.20 7.41
N LEU A 520 -21.75 8.76 7.50
CA LEU A 520 -20.93 9.13 6.35
C LEU A 520 -20.66 7.88 5.48
N PRO A 521 -20.88 7.94 4.16
CA PRO A 521 -20.57 6.83 3.27
C PRO A 521 -19.04 6.74 3.01
N PRO A 522 -18.48 5.54 2.84
CA PRO A 522 -17.12 5.39 2.33
C PRO A 522 -17.06 5.75 0.83
N VAL A 523 -15.94 6.28 0.37
CA VAL A 523 -15.71 6.55 -1.06
C VAL A 523 -15.39 5.24 -1.78
N GLY A 524 -16.37 4.69 -2.49
CA GLY A 524 -16.17 3.61 -3.46
C GLY A 524 -15.96 4.20 -4.87
N PHE A 525 -14.97 3.69 -5.59
CA PHE A 525 -14.86 3.91 -7.04
C PHE A 525 -15.82 2.96 -7.76
N GLU A 526 -16.93 3.48 -8.28
CA GLU A 526 -17.88 2.69 -9.07
C GLU A 526 -17.63 2.86 -10.58
N GLN A 527 -17.56 1.74 -11.29
CA GLN A 527 -17.02 1.67 -12.65
C GLN A 527 -18.12 1.92 -13.70
N VAL A 528 -18.26 3.17 -14.16
CA VAL A 528 -19.31 3.56 -15.12
C VAL A 528 -19.08 2.90 -16.49
N GLN A 529 -19.88 1.86 -16.78
CA GLN A 529 -20.00 1.30 -18.12
C GLN A 529 -20.88 2.22 -18.98
N ASN A 530 -20.30 2.81 -20.02
CA ASN A 530 -21.03 3.66 -20.95
C ASN A 530 -21.64 2.81 -22.08
N THR A 531 -22.96 2.91 -22.29
CA THR A 531 -23.66 2.28 -23.42
C THR A 531 -24.62 3.26 -24.08
N GLY A 532 -24.51 3.42 -25.40
CA GLY A 532 -25.27 4.43 -26.15
C GLY A 532 -25.03 4.35 -27.65
N ASN A 533 -25.72 3.43 -28.33
CA ASN A 533 -25.78 3.39 -29.80
C ASN A 533 -26.76 4.44 -30.34
N LEU A 534 -26.45 5.02 -31.50
CA LEU A 534 -27.34 5.20 -32.67
C LEU A 534 -26.47 5.55 -33.92
N PRO A 535 -26.98 5.62 -35.17
CA PRO A 535 -26.40 4.82 -36.25
C PRO A 535 -25.78 5.59 -37.42
N THR A 536 -25.22 4.85 -38.36
CA THR A 536 -24.51 5.31 -39.56
C THR A 536 -25.40 5.60 -40.77
N THR A 537 -24.97 6.56 -41.60
CA THR A 537 -25.16 6.54 -43.07
C THR A 537 -24.03 7.32 -43.75
N SER A 538 -23.71 6.98 -45.00
CA SER A 538 -22.52 7.47 -45.73
C SER A 538 -22.92 8.32 -46.94
N GLU A 539 -22.05 9.25 -47.37
CA GLU A 539 -21.89 9.57 -48.80
C GLU A 539 -20.50 10.14 -49.13
N GLU A 540 -20.15 10.15 -50.43
CA GLU A 540 -18.80 10.38 -50.97
C GLU A 540 -18.56 11.83 -51.43
N LEU A 541 -17.29 12.21 -51.62
CA LEU A 541 -16.87 13.48 -52.23
C LEU A 541 -15.98 13.24 -53.47
N PRO A 542 -16.27 13.88 -54.63
CA PRO A 542 -15.53 13.65 -55.88
C PRO A 542 -14.25 14.48 -56.01
N PRO A 543 -13.30 14.07 -56.88
CA PRO A 543 -12.01 14.75 -57.09
C PRO A 543 -12.10 15.96 -58.04
N GLY A 544 -11.14 16.89 -57.92
CA GLY A 544 -11.01 18.08 -58.79
C GLY A 544 -9.88 18.02 -59.85
N PRO A 545 -9.74 19.04 -60.72
CA PRO A 545 -8.77 19.04 -61.81
C PRO A 545 -7.54 19.96 -61.62
N THR A 546 -6.36 19.33 -61.53
CA THR A 546 -5.06 19.72 -62.14
C THR A 546 -4.67 21.20 -62.40
N ASN A 547 -3.51 21.56 -61.80
CA ASN A 547 -2.32 22.16 -62.47
C ASN A 547 -2.27 23.67 -62.83
N ARG A 548 -1.53 24.45 -62.01
CA ARG A 548 -0.27 25.14 -62.40
C ARG A 548 0.46 25.71 -61.17
N GLY A 549 1.74 26.08 -61.33
CA GLY A 549 2.66 26.37 -60.21
C GLY A 549 2.81 27.85 -59.80
N PHE A 550 3.59 28.05 -58.74
CA PHE A 550 4.22 29.30 -58.28
C PHE A 550 4.88 30.10 -59.43
N PRO A 551 5.06 31.44 -59.35
CA PRO A 551 5.57 32.11 -58.13
C PRO A 551 5.12 33.57 -57.82
N GLY A 552 5.44 33.97 -56.59
CA GLY A 552 6.11 35.27 -56.35
C GLY A 552 5.23 36.48 -55.94
N PRO A 553 5.82 37.52 -55.31
CA PRO A 553 5.05 38.59 -54.67
C PRO A 553 5.34 40.01 -55.23
N VAL A 554 4.30 40.85 -55.35
CA VAL A 554 4.46 42.32 -55.40
C VAL A 554 3.23 43.09 -54.93
N GLY A 555 3.47 44.06 -54.03
CA GLY A 555 3.36 45.47 -54.42
C GLY A 555 2.00 46.17 -54.49
N PHE A 556 1.75 47.02 -53.48
CA PHE A 556 1.14 48.36 -53.58
C PHE A 556 -0.29 48.56 -54.15
N ALA A 557 -1.15 49.06 -53.26
CA ALA A 557 -2.03 50.24 -53.41
C ALA A 557 -2.78 50.52 -54.73
N ALA A 558 -4.11 50.62 -54.63
CA ALA A 558 -4.82 51.92 -54.73
C ALA A 558 -6.30 51.80 -54.32
N ALA A 559 -6.88 52.91 -53.84
CA ALA A 559 -8.33 53.16 -53.90
C ALA A 559 -8.63 54.02 -55.15
N PRO A 560 -9.82 53.91 -55.75
CA PRO A 560 -10.91 54.86 -55.46
C PRO A 560 -12.21 54.12 -55.04
N SER A 561 -13.06 54.64 -54.15
CA SER A 561 -13.83 55.90 -54.19
C SER A 561 -14.91 55.94 -55.29
N GLN A 562 -16.16 55.68 -54.89
CA GLN A 562 -17.33 56.49 -55.28
C GLN A 562 -18.53 56.18 -54.37
N ALA A 563 -19.22 57.24 -53.92
CA ALA A 563 -20.59 57.19 -53.42
C ALA A 563 -21.55 57.59 -54.56
N PRO A 564 -22.89 57.45 -54.36
CA PRO A 564 -23.61 58.65 -53.96
C PRO A 564 -24.65 58.42 -52.84
N GLU A 565 -25.32 59.52 -52.46
CA GLU A 565 -26.18 59.69 -51.29
C GLU A 565 -27.69 59.41 -51.55
N LYS A 566 -28.52 59.79 -50.55
CA LYS A 566 -29.99 60.07 -50.58
C LYS A 566 -30.94 58.90 -50.28
N ASP A 567 -32.05 59.10 -49.58
CA ASP A 567 -32.52 60.25 -48.75
C ASP A 567 -33.57 59.73 -47.74
N GLY A 568 -33.87 60.50 -46.68
CA GLY A 568 -35.14 60.37 -45.96
C GLY A 568 -35.11 59.96 -44.47
N ALA A 569 -35.48 60.91 -43.62
CA ALA A 569 -36.00 60.75 -42.25
C ALA A 569 -37.33 61.56 -42.16
N PRO A 570 -38.06 61.68 -41.01
CA PRO A 570 -37.85 61.10 -39.69
C PRO A 570 -39.14 60.47 -39.07
N GLY A 571 -39.07 60.05 -37.81
CA GLY A 571 -40.25 59.70 -36.99
C GLY A 571 -39.99 59.83 -35.48
N HIS A 572 -40.68 60.74 -34.80
CA HIS A 572 -40.60 60.95 -33.34
C HIS A 572 -41.62 60.10 -32.57
N THR A 573 -41.32 59.72 -31.32
CA THR A 573 -42.15 60.09 -30.12
C THR A 573 -41.46 59.72 -28.78
N HIS A 574 -42.01 60.19 -27.66
CA HIS A 574 -41.42 60.16 -26.30
C HIS A 574 -42.11 59.19 -25.33
N GLY A 575 -41.42 58.85 -24.23
CA GLY A 575 -42.03 58.41 -22.95
C GLY A 575 -41.22 57.32 -22.22
N THR A 576 -40.31 57.55 -21.26
CA THR A 576 -40.34 58.21 -19.92
C THR A 576 -40.99 57.40 -18.79
N GLY A 577 -40.19 57.07 -17.76
CA GLY A 577 -40.60 56.46 -16.48
C GLY A 577 -39.92 55.10 -16.22
N GLY A 578 -39.35 54.77 -15.05
CA GLY A 578 -39.16 55.57 -13.83
C GLY A 578 -39.48 54.76 -12.57
N GLY A 579 -38.47 54.17 -11.92
CA GLY A 579 -38.64 53.36 -10.69
C GLY A 579 -37.30 53.08 -9.98
N GLN A 580 -37.34 52.88 -8.65
CA GLN A 580 -36.16 52.81 -7.78
C GLN A 580 -35.96 51.43 -7.15
N GLY A 581 -34.72 51.08 -6.79
CA GLY A 581 -34.40 49.89 -5.98
C GLY A 581 -32.89 49.65 -5.82
N THR A 582 -32.32 49.99 -4.67
CA THR A 582 -30.89 49.82 -4.34
C THR A 582 -30.61 48.61 -3.43
N PRO A 583 -29.35 48.11 -3.35
CA PRO A 583 -29.08 46.70 -3.01
C PRO A 583 -28.65 46.44 -1.57
N PRO A 584 -28.60 45.16 -1.13
CA PRO A 584 -27.89 44.76 0.08
C PRO A 584 -26.37 44.75 -0.12
N LYS A 585 -25.63 45.19 0.90
CA LYS A 585 -24.18 44.99 1.04
C LYS A 585 -23.92 43.67 1.74
N TRP A 586 -22.73 43.08 1.55
CA TRP A 586 -22.05 42.34 2.62
C TRP A 586 -20.65 42.92 2.86
N SER A 587 -20.22 42.89 4.12
CA SER A 587 -18.90 43.37 4.55
C SER A 587 -18.57 42.80 5.93
N LYS A 588 -17.49 42.02 6.02
CA LYS A 588 -16.38 42.25 6.97
C LYS A 588 -15.18 41.37 6.61
#